data_AF-A0A3C0TR96-F1
#
_entry.id   AF-A0A3C0TR96-F1
#
_cell.length_a   1.000
_cell.length_b   1.000
_cell.length_c   1.000
_cell.angle_alpha   90.00
_cell.angle_beta   90.00
_cell.angle_gamma   90.00
#
_symmetry.space_group_name_H-M   'P 1'
#
loop_
_entity.id
_entity.type
_entity.pdbx_description
1 polymer ?
#
loop_
_entity_poly.entity_id
_entity_poly.type
_entity_poly.pdbx_seq_one_letter_code
_entity_poly.pdbx_strand_id
1 'polypeptide(L)' 'VVNTASMAGMYGIRNSGPYNASKYAVVGITETMMGENRKTGIGISLLCPGVVNTNLNTSGRNRQDQYGGAITESEGSL' A
#
# COMPACT_ATOMS: atom_id res chain seq x y z
N VAL A 1 12.50 -8.99 9.36
CA VAL A 1 11.96 -8.09 8.30
C VAL A 1 10.50 -7.81 8.58
N VAL A 2 10.09 -6.56 8.41
CA VAL A 2 8.69 -6.14 8.53
C VAL A 2 8.32 -5.43 7.23
N ASN A 3 7.28 -5.90 6.56
CA ASN A 3 6.71 -5.23 5.39
C ASN A 3 5.40 -4.53 5.78
N THR A 4 5.13 -3.36 5.21
CA THR A 4 3.87 -2.62 5.42
C THR A 4 2.94 -2.81 4.22
N ALA A 5 1.93 -3.65 4.39
CA ALA A 5 0.81 -3.78 3.46
C ALA A 5 -0.28 -2.73 3.79
N SER A 6 -1.53 -3.17 3.86
CA SER A 6 -2.74 -2.39 4.18
C SER A 6 -3.92 -3.36 4.32
N MET A 7 -5.01 -2.95 4.97
CA MET A 7 -6.29 -3.68 4.87
C MET A 7 -6.73 -3.87 3.40
N ALA A 8 -6.29 -3.00 2.49
CA ALA A 8 -6.47 -3.14 1.05
C ALA A 8 -5.77 -4.36 0.42
N GLY A 9 -4.86 -5.01 1.15
CA GLY A 9 -4.25 -6.29 0.77
C GLY A 9 -5.05 -7.50 1.25
N MET A 10 -6.14 -7.29 1.99
CA MET A 10 -7.02 -8.35 2.53
C MET A 10 -8.40 -8.33 1.84
N TYR A 11 -8.89 -7.14 1.49
CA TYR A 11 -10.11 -6.97 0.70
C TYR A 11 -10.02 -5.70 -0.17
N GLY A 12 -10.84 -5.65 -1.23
CA GLY A 12 -10.85 -4.55 -2.17
C GLY A 12 -11.50 -3.28 -1.63
N ILE A 13 -10.82 -2.15 -1.80
CA ILE A 13 -11.39 -0.81 -1.58
C ILE A 13 -11.80 -0.21 -2.94
N ARG A 14 -13.01 0.35 -3.01
CA ARG A 14 -13.53 1.00 -4.23
C ARG A 14 -12.59 2.14 -4.67
N ASN A 15 -12.44 2.30 -5.99
CA ASN A 15 -11.59 3.33 -6.63
C ASN A 15 -10.08 3.23 -6.35
N SER A 16 -9.62 2.14 -5.74
CA SER A 16 -8.21 1.95 -5.34
C SER A 16 -7.55 0.76 -6.05
N GLY A 17 -7.96 0.42 -7.28
CA GLY A 17 -7.54 -0.79 -8.00
C GLY A 17 -6.02 -1.08 -7.98
N PRO A 18 -5.17 -0.16 -8.47
CA PRO A 18 -3.72 -0.34 -8.43
C PRO A 18 -3.16 -0.47 -7.01
N TYR A 19 -3.69 0.31 -6.06
CA TYR A 19 -3.29 0.24 -4.66
C TYR A 19 -3.63 -1.13 -4.05
N ASN A 20 -4.87 -1.62 -4.25
CA ASN A 20 -5.29 -2.94 -3.79
C ASN A 20 -4.36 -4.03 -4.37
N ALA A 21 -4.18 -4.07 -5.69
CA ALA A 21 -3.33 -5.05 -6.35
C ALA A 21 -1.90 -5.06 -5.78
N SER A 22 -1.31 -3.88 -5.61
CA SER A 22 0.02 -3.76 -5.02
C SER A 22 0.08 -4.27 -3.58
N LYS A 23 -0.98 -4.05 -2.77
CA LYS A 23 -1.01 -4.48 -1.36
C LYS A 23 -1.30 -5.97 -1.21
N TYR A 24 -2.06 -6.59 -2.10
CA TYR A 24 -2.14 -8.05 -2.21
C TYR A 24 -0.77 -8.66 -2.59
N ALA A 25 -0.04 -8.03 -3.51
CA ALA A 25 1.29 -8.49 -3.89
C ALA A 25 2.27 -8.47 -2.70
N VAL A 26 2.24 -7.41 -1.88
CA VAL A 26 3.07 -7.33 -0.65
C VAL A 26 2.73 -8.45 0.34
N VAL A 27 1.44 -8.82 0.48
CA VAL A 27 1.02 -9.96 1.32
C VAL A 27 1.66 -11.25 0.79
N GLY A 28 1.44 -11.58 -0.49
CA GLY A 28 1.96 -12.81 -1.09
C GLY A 28 3.48 -12.91 -1.04
N ILE A 29 4.20 -11.83 -1.35
CA ILE A 29 5.67 -11.78 -1.23
C ILE A 29 6.11 -12.06 0.21
N THR A 30 5.44 -11.48 1.19
CA THR A 30 5.81 -11.64 2.60
C THR A 30 5.55 -13.05 3.11
N GLU A 31 4.45 -13.68 2.67
CA GLU A 31 4.14 -15.08 2.97
C GLU A 31 5.17 -16.03 2.35
N THR A 32 5.56 -15.80 1.09
CA THR A 32 6.62 -16.57 0.42
C THR A 32 7.93 -16.43 1.18
N MET A 33 8.37 -15.20 1.49
CA MET A 33 9.60 -14.96 2.24
C MET A 33 9.58 -15.63 3.62
N MET A 34 8.43 -15.61 4.31
CA MET A 34 8.28 -16.30 5.59
C MET A 34 8.53 -17.80 5.44
N GLY A 35 7.98 -18.44 4.40
CA GLY A 35 8.21 -19.85 4.08
C GLY A 35 9.68 -20.16 3.80
N GLU A 36 10.33 -19.35 2.96
CA GLU A 36 11.73 -19.51 2.57
C GLU A 36 12.70 -19.35 3.74
N ASN A 37 12.37 -18.50 4.73
CA ASN A 37 13.25 -18.16 5.84
C ASN A 37 12.99 -18.95 7.13
N ARG A 38 12.10 -19.95 7.13
CA ARG A 38 11.74 -20.70 8.37
C ARG A 38 12.94 -21.31 9.10
N LYS A 39 14.01 -21.66 8.39
CA LYS A 39 15.20 -22.33 8.95
C LYS A 39 16.42 -21.42 9.08
N THR A 40 16.31 -20.15 8.70
CA THR A 40 17.44 -19.21 8.70
C THR A 40 17.55 -18.42 10.01
N GLY A 41 16.56 -18.53 10.89
CA GLY A 41 16.47 -17.72 12.12
C GLY A 41 16.00 -16.28 11.86
N ILE A 42 15.68 -15.93 10.61
CA ILE A 42 15.21 -14.59 10.23
C ILE A 42 13.68 -14.54 10.37
N GLY A 43 13.18 -13.72 11.29
CA GLY A 43 11.75 -13.45 11.44
C GLY A 43 11.22 -12.57 10.31
N ILE A 44 10.11 -12.99 9.69
CA ILE A 44 9.39 -12.24 8.66
C ILE A 44 8.00 -11.91 9.20
N SER A 45 7.56 -10.66 9.05
CA SER A 45 6.25 -10.21 9.53
C SER A 45 5.64 -9.16 8.62
N LEU A 46 4.31 -9.03 8.70
CA LEU A 46 3.51 -8.15 7.86
C LEU A 46 2.63 -7.26 8.75
N LEU A 47 2.69 -5.95 8.52
CA LEU A 47 1.79 -4.98 9.14
C LEU A 47 0.71 -4.56 8.12
N CYS A 48 -0.56 -4.65 8.51
CA CYS A 48 -1.70 -4.27 7.66
C CYS A 48 -2.53 -3.15 8.31
N PRO A 49 -2.14 -1.87 8.15
CA PRO A 49 -2.90 -0.77 8.72
C PRO A 49 -4.25 -0.56 8.03
N GLY A 50 -5.23 -0.12 8.81
CA GLY A 50 -6.43 0.55 8.31
C GLY A 50 -6.14 2.01 7.94
N VAL A 51 -7.11 2.89 8.17
CA VAL A 51 -6.90 4.33 7.99
C VAL A 51 -6.00 4.85 9.12
N VAL A 52 -4.94 5.57 8.76
CA VAL A 52 -3.98 6.18 9.68
C VAL A 52 -3.82 7.65 9.31
N ASN A 53 -3.75 8.54 10.31
CA ASN A 53 -3.62 9.98 10.11
C ASN A 53 -2.24 10.33 9.50
N THR A 54 -2.19 10.34 8.16
CA THR A 54 -1.01 10.62 7.34
C THR A 54 -1.44 11.32 6.06
N ASN A 55 -0.49 11.87 5.31
CA ASN A 55 -0.76 12.57 4.05
C ASN A 55 -0.92 11.60 2.85
N LEU A 56 -1.31 10.33 3.07
CA LEU A 56 -1.49 9.35 1.99
C LEU A 56 -2.66 9.72 1.09
N ASN A 57 -3.77 10.16 1.68
CA ASN A 57 -5.00 10.49 0.95
C ASN A 57 -4.85 11.73 0.07
N THR A 58 -3.90 12.61 0.38
CA THR A 58 -3.57 13.80 -0.41
C THR A 58 -2.37 13.59 -1.34
N SER A 59 -2.02 12.34 -1.66
CA SER A 59 -0.84 12.00 -2.48
C SER A 59 -0.94 12.45 -3.94
N GLY A 60 -2.12 12.86 -4.40
CA GLY A 60 -2.30 13.50 -5.72
C GLY A 60 -1.38 14.70 -5.96
N ARG A 61 -0.90 15.35 -4.89
CA ARG A 61 0.13 16.40 -4.96
C ARG A 61 1.47 15.95 -5.58
N ASN A 62 1.74 14.65 -5.63
CA ASN A 62 2.98 14.09 -6.18
C ASN A 62 2.83 13.59 -7.63
N ARG A 63 1.66 13.74 -8.24
CA ARG A 63 1.39 13.25 -9.60
C ARG A 63 2.20 14.06 -10.62
N GLN A 64 2.95 13.36 -11.48
CA GLN A 64 3.83 14.00 -12.46
C GLN A 64 3.03 14.67 -13.60
N ASP A 65 3.59 15.74 -14.19
CA ASP A 65 2.94 16.54 -15.25
C ASP A 65 2.53 15.71 -16.47
N GLN A 66 3.37 14.76 -16.90
CA GLN A 66 3.05 13.84 -17.99
C GLN A 66 1.79 12.99 -17.75
N TYR A 67 1.34 12.89 -16.50
CA TYR A 67 0.14 12.17 -16.13
C TYR A 67 -1.00 13.10 -15.70
N GLY A 68 -0.90 14.42 -15.88
CA GLY A 68 -1.94 15.39 -15.51
C GLY A 68 -1.58 16.33 -14.35
N GLY A 69 -0.35 16.26 -13.84
CA GLY A 69 0.17 17.22 -12.85
C GLY A 69 -0.36 17.04 -11.43
N ALA A 70 0.19 17.82 -10.51
CA ALA A 70 -0.12 17.77 -9.08
C ALA A 70 -1.54 18.29 -8.79
N ILE A 71 -2.32 17.53 -8.03
CA ILE A 71 -3.64 17.96 -7.56
C ILE A 71 -3.45 18.87 -6.33
N THR A 72 -3.88 20.13 -6.43
CA THR A 72 -3.92 21.10 -5.33
C THR A 72 -5.33 21.21 -4.75
N GLU A 73 -5.44 21.55 -3.46
CA GLU A 73 -6.66 21.41 -2.65
C GLU A 73 -7.90 22.23 -3.13
N SER A 74 -7.82 23.00 -4.22
CA SER A 74 -8.97 23.69 -4.82
C SER A 74 -9.83 22.85 -5.77
N GLU A 75 -9.36 21.68 -6.22
CA GLU A 75 -10.05 20.86 -7.24
C GLU A 75 -10.68 19.56 -6.69
N GLY A 76 -10.54 19.30 -5.39
CA GLY A 76 -10.86 18.01 -4.77
C GLY A 76 -12.10 17.96 -3.87
N SER A 77 -12.95 18.98 -3.86
CA SER A 77 -14.22 18.95 -3.11
C SER A 77 -15.27 18.15 -3.88
N LEU A 78 -15.28 16.83 -3.67
CA LEU A 78 -16.45 15.97 -3.91
C LEU A 78 -16.84 15.28 -2.59
#